data_AF-A7SES5-F1
#
_entry.id   AF-A7SES5-F1
#
_cell.length_a   1.000
_cell.length_b   1.000
_cell.length_c   1.000
_cell.angle_alpha   90.00
_cell.angle_beta   90.00
_cell.angle_gamma   90.00
#
_symmetry.space_group_name_H-M   'P 1'
#
loop_
_entity.id
_entity.type
_entity.pdbx_description
1 polymer ?
#
loop_
_entity_poly.entity_id
_entity_poly.type
_entity_poly.pdbx_seq_one_letter_code
_entity_poly.pdbx_strand_id
1 'polypeptide(L)'
;MADEKKEKSLELDSAISSFLLWCHDNDLKLNNKVSSMQKGSCHRYGMVAMEDISPDECLFKVPRGLLLEPKTCGISKILTGKVIQNMLSQHEGWVPLLLALMYEYTNPTSLWKPYMDIVPGIDILDQPMFWPDETRQSLLQGTGFEDDVEDDKQRIERQYFTVAVPIMKKFKKFFDLKRHSLSLYKHMAAFIMAYSFTEDSPSFHGNNVPVMVPMADILNHHSNNNARLEFGEEELSMVSTQHILKGGEVFNTYGQLANCHLLQSYGFVEGPDNPNDTVSL
;
A
#
# COMPACT_ATOMS: atom_id res chain seq x y z
N MET A 1 -1.39 -24.71 -16.89
CA MET A 1 -2.09 -23.40 -16.98
C MET A 1 -3.42 -23.37 -16.25
N ALA A 2 -4.38 -24.28 -16.49
CA ALA A 2 -5.67 -24.25 -15.77
C ALA A 2 -5.54 -24.67 -14.29
N ASP A 3 -4.77 -25.73 -13.99
CA ASP A 3 -4.57 -26.21 -12.62
C ASP A 3 -3.73 -25.23 -11.77
N GLU A 4 -2.68 -24.65 -12.34
CA GLU A 4 -1.84 -23.63 -11.68
C GLU A 4 -2.62 -22.35 -11.34
N LYS A 5 -3.55 -21.93 -12.20
CA LYS A 5 -4.45 -20.79 -11.90
C LYS A 5 -5.42 -21.11 -10.77
N LYS A 6 -5.92 -22.35 -10.71
CA LYS A 6 -6.83 -22.80 -9.67
C LYS A 6 -6.13 -22.94 -8.31
N GLU A 7 -4.90 -23.42 -8.30
CA GLU A 7 -4.07 -23.53 -7.09
C GLU A 7 -3.72 -22.14 -6.52
N LYS A 8 -3.27 -21.21 -7.37
CA LYS A 8 -3.04 -19.80 -6.98
C LYS A 8 -4.31 -19.11 -6.45
N SER A 9 -5.47 -19.42 -7.03
CA SER A 9 -6.76 -18.90 -6.53
C SER A 9 -7.09 -19.40 -5.13
N LEU A 10 -6.89 -20.71 -4.87
CA LEU A 10 -7.14 -21.31 -3.56
C LEU A 10 -6.16 -20.79 -2.49
N GLU A 11 -4.91 -20.56 -2.85
CA GLU A 11 -3.91 -19.95 -1.97
C GLU A 11 -4.29 -18.50 -1.59
N LEU A 12 -4.73 -17.68 -2.56
CA LEU A 12 -5.25 -16.34 -2.27
C LEU A 12 -6.51 -16.38 -1.38
N ASP A 13 -7.44 -17.29 -1.63
CA ASP A 13 -8.65 -17.42 -0.81
C ASP A 13 -8.30 -17.81 0.64
N SER A 14 -7.25 -18.62 0.82
CA SER A 14 -6.71 -18.92 2.14
C SER A 14 -6.04 -17.71 2.80
N ALA A 15 -5.23 -16.95 2.04
CA ALA A 15 -4.51 -15.78 2.56
C ALA A 15 -5.45 -14.67 3.05
N ILE A 16 -6.48 -14.34 2.25
CA ILE A 16 -7.48 -13.33 2.65
C ILE A 16 -8.29 -13.80 3.88
N SER A 17 -8.61 -15.10 3.96
CA SER A 17 -9.30 -15.66 5.12
C SER A 17 -8.44 -15.54 6.39
N SER A 18 -7.14 -15.86 6.30
CA SER A 18 -6.20 -15.67 7.41
C SER A 18 -6.05 -14.19 7.80
N PHE A 19 -6.06 -13.28 6.84
CA PHE A 19 -6.03 -11.84 7.10
C PHE A 19 -7.29 -11.34 7.81
N LEU A 20 -8.48 -11.80 7.40
CA LEU A 20 -9.74 -11.43 8.05
C LEU A 20 -9.83 -11.96 9.49
N LEU A 21 -9.33 -13.18 9.74
CA LEU A 21 -9.20 -13.71 11.10
C LEU A 21 -8.24 -12.86 11.95
N TRP A 22 -7.09 -12.49 11.37
CA TRP A 22 -6.13 -11.60 12.03
C TRP A 22 -6.74 -10.23 12.37
N CYS A 23 -7.56 -9.67 11.48
CA CYS A 23 -8.27 -8.42 11.75
C CYS A 23 -9.15 -8.55 13.01
N HIS A 24 -9.98 -9.60 13.05
CA HIS A 24 -10.85 -9.89 14.19
C HIS A 24 -10.06 -10.06 15.49
N ASP A 25 -8.98 -10.84 15.47
CA ASP A 25 -8.18 -11.17 16.66
C ASP A 25 -7.38 -9.98 17.21
N ASN A 26 -7.23 -8.90 16.42
CA ASN A 26 -6.51 -7.69 16.81
C ASN A 26 -7.41 -6.45 16.94
N ASP A 27 -8.72 -6.64 17.15
CA ASP A 27 -9.69 -5.54 17.31
C ASP A 27 -9.84 -4.61 16.09
N LEU A 28 -9.44 -5.05 14.90
CA LEU A 28 -9.82 -4.38 13.64
C LEU A 28 -11.23 -4.85 13.26
N LYS A 29 -12.22 -4.02 13.63
CA LYS A 29 -13.65 -4.39 13.58
C LYS A 29 -14.26 -3.98 12.25
N LEU A 30 -14.78 -4.95 11.52
CA LEU A 30 -15.58 -4.73 10.31
C LEU A 30 -17.06 -4.71 10.68
N ASN A 31 -17.83 -3.88 9.97
CA ASN A 31 -19.28 -3.92 9.98
C ASN A 31 -19.74 -5.21 9.28
N ASN A 32 -20.74 -5.89 9.85
CA ASN A 32 -21.29 -7.14 9.29
C ASN A 32 -21.90 -6.96 7.88
N LYS A 33 -22.17 -5.72 7.47
CA LYS A 33 -22.65 -5.38 6.13
C LYS A 33 -21.55 -5.33 5.07
N VAL A 34 -20.27 -5.51 5.41
CA VAL A 34 -19.18 -5.52 4.44
C VAL A 34 -18.34 -6.78 4.54
N SER A 35 -17.71 -7.18 3.45
CA SER A 35 -16.75 -8.28 3.42
C SER A 35 -15.72 -8.08 2.31
N SER A 36 -14.46 -8.40 2.59
CA SER A 36 -13.37 -8.33 1.62
C SER A 36 -13.26 -9.62 0.83
N MET A 37 -13.40 -9.55 -0.49
CA MET A 37 -13.41 -10.72 -1.37
C MET A 37 -13.02 -10.35 -2.80
N GLN A 38 -12.74 -11.37 -3.63
CA GLN A 38 -12.50 -11.15 -5.05
C GLN A 38 -13.78 -11.02 -5.87
N LYS A 39 -14.80 -11.82 -5.51
CA LYS A 39 -16.05 -11.83 -6.24
C LYS A 39 -16.80 -10.52 -6.03
N GLY A 40 -17.06 -9.80 -7.13
CA GLY A 40 -17.72 -8.50 -7.08
C GLY A 40 -16.76 -7.33 -6.90
N SER A 41 -15.44 -7.59 -6.85
CA SER A 41 -14.42 -6.56 -6.93
C SER A 41 -13.99 -6.27 -8.36
N CYS A 42 -13.67 -5.02 -8.68
CA CYS A 42 -13.16 -4.61 -9.98
C CYS A 42 -11.73 -5.09 -10.24
N HIS A 43 -10.92 -5.27 -9.18
CA HIS A 43 -9.54 -5.74 -9.29
C HIS A 43 -9.08 -6.47 -8.04
N ARG A 44 -8.58 -7.70 -8.21
CA ARG A 44 -8.16 -8.61 -7.12
C ARG A 44 -9.14 -8.66 -5.97
N TYR A 45 -8.82 -8.01 -4.85
CA TYR A 45 -9.66 -7.94 -3.67
C TYR A 45 -10.29 -6.57 -3.61
N GLY A 46 -11.53 -6.56 -3.15
CA GLY A 46 -12.24 -5.33 -2.80
C GLY A 46 -13.18 -5.61 -1.67
N MET A 47 -13.70 -4.54 -1.09
CA MET A 47 -14.73 -4.64 -0.07
C MET A 47 -16.11 -4.55 -0.74
N VAL A 48 -16.98 -5.51 -0.48
CA VAL A 48 -18.31 -5.60 -1.09
C VAL A 48 -19.39 -5.47 -0.02
N ALA A 49 -20.44 -4.73 -0.33
CA ALA A 49 -21.62 -4.59 0.51
C ALA A 49 -22.45 -5.89 0.51
N MET A 50 -22.63 -6.48 1.68
CA MET A 50 -23.44 -7.69 1.91
C MET A 50 -24.93 -7.37 2.12
N GLU A 51 -25.20 -6.12 2.50
CA GLU A 51 -26.51 -5.51 2.69
C GLU A 51 -26.46 -4.04 2.23
N ASP A 52 -27.61 -3.36 2.19
CA ASP A 52 -27.65 -1.94 1.88
C ASP A 52 -26.99 -1.12 3.00
N ILE A 53 -26.08 -0.22 2.60
CA ILE A 53 -25.30 0.64 3.49
C ILE A 53 -25.80 2.08 3.30
N SER A 54 -26.17 2.70 4.42
CA SER A 54 -26.60 4.11 4.41
C SER A 54 -25.39 5.04 4.41
N PRO A 55 -25.51 6.27 3.87
CA PRO A 55 -24.45 7.28 4.02
C PRO A 55 -24.06 7.48 5.50
N ASP A 56 -22.80 7.83 5.72
CA ASP A 56 -22.18 8.04 7.04
C ASP A 56 -22.17 6.80 7.94
N GLU A 57 -22.42 5.61 7.39
CA GLU A 57 -22.26 4.35 8.10
C GLU A 57 -20.77 3.97 8.16
N CYS A 58 -20.27 3.67 9.37
CA CYS A 58 -18.93 3.16 9.60
C CYS A 58 -18.80 1.73 9.06
N LEU A 59 -17.85 1.53 8.16
CA LEU A 59 -17.59 0.26 7.48
C LEU A 59 -16.61 -0.60 8.25
N PHE A 60 -15.55 0.00 8.78
CA PHE A 60 -14.60 -0.65 9.67
C PHE A 60 -13.75 0.36 10.42
N LYS A 61 -13.08 -0.11 11.48
CA LYS A 61 -12.17 0.67 12.31
C LYS A 61 -10.82 -0.02 12.43
N VAL A 62 -9.74 0.75 12.30
CA VAL A 62 -8.35 0.29 12.39
C VAL A 62 -7.68 0.97 13.58
N PRO A 63 -7.37 0.23 14.67
CA PRO A 63 -6.60 0.77 15.79
C PRO A 63 -5.24 1.28 15.33
N ARG A 64 -4.76 2.42 15.85
CA ARG A 64 -3.45 2.98 15.45
C ARG A 64 -2.28 2.04 15.70
N GLY A 65 -2.38 1.17 16.72
CA GLY A 65 -1.36 0.15 17.00
C GLY A 65 -1.18 -0.89 15.89
N LEU A 66 -2.14 -1.02 14.97
CA LEU A 66 -2.06 -1.94 13.82
C LEU A 66 -1.59 -1.29 12.53
N LEU A 67 -1.46 0.04 12.48
CA LEU A 67 -0.81 0.70 11.36
C LEU A 67 0.60 0.15 11.25
N LEU A 68 1.07 -0.14 10.04
CA LEU A 68 2.46 -0.55 9.87
C LEU A 68 3.30 0.67 9.51
N GLU A 69 4.09 1.08 10.48
CA GLU A 69 4.98 2.23 10.41
C GLU A 69 6.26 1.97 11.23
N PRO A 70 7.29 2.83 11.15
CA PRO A 70 8.51 2.66 11.94
C PRO A 70 8.28 2.56 13.45
N LYS A 71 7.20 3.17 13.97
CA LYS A 71 6.90 3.21 15.42
C LYS A 71 6.23 1.93 15.92
N THR A 72 5.48 1.23 15.07
CA THR A 72 4.69 0.05 15.46
C THR A 72 5.40 -1.26 15.14
N CYS A 73 6.24 -1.30 14.09
CA CYS A 73 6.91 -2.53 13.67
C CYS A 73 7.77 -3.21 14.76
N GLY A 74 8.07 -4.49 14.58
CA GLY A 74 8.84 -5.33 15.51
C GLY A 74 10.29 -4.89 15.74
N ILE A 75 10.82 -4.01 14.89
CA ILE A 75 12.12 -3.34 15.07
C ILE A 75 12.01 -1.86 15.41
N SER A 76 10.86 -1.41 15.93
CA SER A 76 10.59 0.00 16.25
C SER A 76 11.64 0.64 17.14
N LYS A 77 12.14 -0.07 18.17
CA LYS A 77 13.22 0.42 19.06
C LYS A 77 14.50 0.78 18.30
N ILE A 78 14.75 0.13 17.17
CA ILE A 78 15.92 0.38 16.33
C ILE A 78 15.64 1.55 15.41
N LEU A 79 14.49 1.53 14.70
CA LEU A 79 14.12 2.58 13.74
C LEU A 79 13.85 3.94 14.40
N THR A 80 13.29 3.96 15.61
CA THR A 80 13.06 5.19 16.41
C THR A 80 14.28 5.58 17.26
N GLY A 81 15.31 4.73 17.31
CA GLY A 81 16.52 4.97 18.10
C GLY A 81 17.37 6.09 17.51
N LYS A 82 17.98 6.91 18.38
CA LYS A 82 18.84 8.06 18.01
C LYS A 82 19.90 7.73 16.97
N VAL A 83 20.48 6.53 17.02
CA VAL A 83 21.53 6.10 16.09
C VAL A 83 21.01 6.06 14.66
N ILE A 84 19.85 5.46 14.42
CA ILE A 84 19.25 5.40 13.08
C ILE A 84 18.70 6.77 12.69
N GLN A 85 18.02 7.46 13.61
CA GLN A 85 17.50 8.79 13.34
C GLN A 85 18.61 9.77 12.92
N ASN A 86 19.82 9.68 13.48
CA ASN A 86 20.96 10.46 13.03
C ASN A 86 21.51 10.04 11.65
N MET A 87 21.42 8.75 11.30
CA MET A 87 21.81 8.27 9.96
C MET A 87 20.77 8.66 8.92
N LEU A 88 19.51 8.82 9.32
CA LEU A 88 18.40 9.22 8.47
C LEU A 88 18.16 10.74 8.45
N SER A 89 18.71 11.51 9.39
CA SER A 89 18.43 12.96 9.50
C SER A 89 18.89 13.76 8.28
N GLN A 90 19.80 13.19 7.48
CA GLN A 90 20.27 13.76 6.21
C GLN A 90 19.50 13.20 5.00
N HIS A 91 18.49 12.35 5.23
CA HIS A 91 17.76 11.61 4.23
C HIS A 91 16.26 11.71 4.52
N GLU A 92 15.59 12.59 3.80
CA GLU A 92 14.14 12.61 3.77
C GLU A 92 13.60 11.41 2.97
N GLY A 93 12.40 10.95 3.32
CA GLY A 93 11.65 9.99 2.53
C GLY A 93 11.42 8.64 3.20
N TRP A 94 11.12 7.64 2.38
CA TRP A 94 10.46 6.41 2.81
C TRP A 94 11.39 5.35 3.41
N VAL A 95 12.70 5.60 3.50
CA VAL A 95 13.69 4.63 4.00
C VAL A 95 13.28 3.97 5.33
N PRO A 96 12.76 4.71 6.35
CA PRO A 96 12.36 4.10 7.60
C PRO A 96 11.21 3.10 7.43
N LEU A 97 10.19 3.47 6.66
CA LEU A 97 9.06 2.59 6.37
C LEU A 97 9.49 1.41 5.51
N LEU A 98 10.36 1.62 4.51
CA LEU A 98 10.92 0.56 3.68
C LEU A 98 11.67 -0.48 4.51
N LEU A 99 12.49 -0.05 5.47
CA LEU A 99 13.19 -0.96 6.38
C LEU A 99 12.21 -1.73 7.29
N ALA A 100 11.15 -1.08 7.76
CA ALA A 100 10.09 -1.74 8.52
C ALA A 100 9.38 -2.82 7.67
N LEU A 101 8.97 -2.47 6.45
CA LEU A 101 8.28 -3.38 5.53
C LEU A 101 9.14 -4.57 5.15
N MET A 102 10.40 -4.37 4.75
CA MET A 102 11.28 -5.48 4.40
C MET A 102 11.52 -6.43 5.59
N TYR A 103 11.62 -5.88 6.80
CA TYR A 103 11.77 -6.68 8.01
C TYR A 103 10.51 -7.51 8.27
N GLU A 104 9.33 -6.88 8.31
CA GLU A 104 8.07 -7.60 8.58
C GLU A 104 7.75 -8.62 7.48
N TYR A 105 7.93 -8.25 6.21
CA TYR A 105 7.67 -9.11 5.06
C TYR A 105 8.52 -10.39 5.06
N THR A 106 9.77 -10.31 5.54
CA THR A 106 10.67 -11.49 5.60
C THR A 106 10.69 -12.18 6.96
N ASN A 107 9.91 -11.70 7.94
CA ASN A 107 9.82 -12.25 9.27
C ASN A 107 8.64 -13.23 9.38
N PRO A 108 8.87 -14.55 9.48
CA PRO A 108 7.79 -15.53 9.53
C PRO A 108 6.92 -15.45 10.79
N THR A 109 7.41 -14.78 11.85
CA THR A 109 6.65 -14.56 13.09
C THR A 109 6.20 -13.11 13.23
N SER A 110 6.12 -12.35 12.12
CA SER A 110 5.60 -11.00 12.13
C SER A 110 4.17 -10.96 12.64
N LEU A 111 3.83 -9.96 13.46
CA LEU A 111 2.43 -9.66 13.78
C LEU A 111 1.62 -9.41 12.50
N TRP A 112 2.22 -8.70 11.54
CA TRP A 112 1.61 -8.37 10.25
C TRP A 112 1.74 -9.50 9.23
N LYS A 113 2.17 -10.72 9.60
CA LYS A 113 2.36 -11.80 8.62
C LYS A 113 1.10 -12.06 7.76
N PRO A 114 -0.12 -12.15 8.33
CA PRO A 114 -1.32 -12.33 7.51
C PRO A 114 -1.60 -11.15 6.55
N TYR A 115 -1.23 -9.94 6.95
CA TYR A 115 -1.31 -8.75 6.09
C TYR A 115 -0.23 -8.76 4.99
N MET A 116 0.99 -9.17 5.32
CA MET A 116 2.09 -9.32 4.35
C MET A 116 1.79 -10.39 3.29
N ASP A 117 1.02 -11.41 3.64
CA ASP A 117 0.66 -12.53 2.74
C ASP A 117 -0.34 -12.16 1.65
N ILE A 118 -1.02 -11.02 1.77
CA ILE A 118 -1.93 -10.51 0.74
C ILE A 118 -1.30 -9.41 -0.15
N VAL A 119 -0.09 -8.96 0.19
CA VAL A 119 0.66 -7.96 -0.58
C VAL A 119 0.83 -8.44 -2.03
N PRO A 120 0.45 -7.62 -3.03
CA PRO A 120 0.56 -7.98 -4.43
C PRO A 120 2.02 -8.25 -4.83
N GLY A 121 2.22 -9.23 -5.72
CA GLY A 121 3.47 -9.36 -6.45
C GLY A 121 3.69 -8.20 -7.42
N ILE A 122 4.92 -8.03 -7.91
CA ILE A 122 5.28 -6.97 -8.86
C ILE A 122 4.52 -7.08 -10.20
N ASP A 123 4.10 -8.29 -10.57
CA ASP A 123 3.27 -8.59 -11.75
C ASP A 123 1.83 -8.10 -11.61
N ILE A 124 1.37 -7.91 -10.38
CA ILE A 124 0.06 -7.35 -10.05
C ILE A 124 0.16 -5.84 -9.85
N LEU A 125 1.24 -5.35 -9.23
CA LEU A 125 1.46 -3.92 -9.04
C LEU A 125 1.58 -3.18 -10.38
N ASP A 126 2.13 -3.83 -11.40
CA ASP A 126 2.20 -3.38 -12.80
C ASP A 126 2.67 -1.93 -13.03
N GLN A 127 3.40 -1.36 -12.07
CA GLN A 127 3.94 -0.02 -12.21
C GLN A 127 5.03 0.00 -13.30
N PRO A 128 5.10 1.06 -14.13
CA PRO A 128 6.05 1.15 -15.24
C PRO A 128 7.52 0.96 -14.84
N MET A 129 7.88 1.21 -13.58
CA MET A 129 9.24 1.00 -13.09
C MET A 129 9.72 -0.47 -13.22
N PHE A 130 8.80 -1.42 -13.33
CA PHE A 130 9.10 -2.85 -13.51
C PHE A 130 8.98 -3.33 -14.97
N TRP A 131 8.48 -2.48 -15.87
CA TRP A 131 8.36 -2.84 -17.28
C TRP A 131 9.73 -2.97 -17.96
N PRO A 132 9.86 -3.83 -18.98
CA PRO A 132 11.05 -3.85 -19.83
C PRO A 132 11.32 -2.46 -20.41
N ASP A 133 12.59 -2.06 -20.45
CA ASP A 133 12.98 -0.71 -20.85
C ASP A 133 12.48 -0.36 -22.26
N GLU A 134 12.56 -1.28 -23.22
CA GLU A 134 12.05 -1.08 -24.60
C GLU A 134 10.54 -0.84 -24.63
N THR A 135 9.77 -1.63 -23.87
CA THR A 135 8.31 -1.48 -23.75
C THR A 135 7.96 -0.15 -23.11
N ARG A 136 8.62 0.20 -22.00
CA ARG A 136 8.37 1.46 -21.29
C ARG A 136 8.66 2.65 -22.19
N GLN A 137 9.82 2.67 -22.85
CA GLN A 137 10.20 3.75 -23.76
C GLN A 137 9.21 3.87 -24.92
N SER A 138 8.83 2.76 -25.55
CA SER A 138 7.91 2.81 -26.70
C SER A 138 6.50 3.27 -26.33
N LEU A 139 6.00 2.93 -25.14
CA LEU A 139 4.62 3.20 -24.74
C LEU A 139 4.44 4.53 -24.00
N LEU A 140 5.45 4.98 -23.26
CA LEU A 140 5.40 6.23 -22.50
C LEU A 140 6.02 7.42 -23.23
N GLN A 141 6.61 7.22 -24.41
CA GLN A 141 7.21 8.34 -25.15
C GLN A 141 6.17 9.46 -25.40
N GLY A 142 6.47 10.66 -24.91
CA GLY A 142 5.62 11.83 -25.13
C GLY A 142 4.41 11.92 -24.19
N THR A 143 4.30 11.05 -23.18
CA THR A 143 3.33 11.23 -22.09
C THR A 143 3.78 12.28 -21.08
N GLY A 144 5.08 12.63 -21.06
CA GLY A 144 5.65 13.67 -20.22
C GLY A 144 6.02 13.21 -18.81
N PHE A 145 5.89 11.92 -18.51
CA PHE A 145 6.25 11.33 -17.20
C PHE A 145 7.22 10.15 -17.33
N GLU A 146 7.76 9.89 -18.52
CA GLU A 146 8.79 8.87 -18.71
C GLU A 146 10.05 9.13 -17.85
N ASP A 147 10.42 10.40 -17.73
CA ASP A 147 11.55 10.85 -16.92
C ASP A 147 11.24 10.67 -15.42
N ASP A 148 10.00 10.90 -14.99
CA ASP A 148 9.58 10.70 -13.59
C ASP A 148 9.72 9.23 -13.15
N VAL A 149 9.33 8.29 -14.02
CA VAL A 149 9.51 6.85 -13.75
C VAL A 149 10.99 6.48 -13.63
N GLU A 150 11.83 7.04 -14.50
CA GLU A 150 13.27 6.76 -14.47
C GLU A 150 13.95 7.40 -13.26
N ASP A 151 13.55 8.61 -12.89
CA ASP A 151 14.01 9.30 -11.68
C ASP A 151 13.61 8.53 -10.43
N ASP A 152 12.39 8.00 -10.34
CA ASP A 152 11.96 7.14 -9.24
C ASP A 152 12.82 5.88 -9.14
N LYS A 153 13.05 5.18 -10.26
CA LYS A 153 13.92 3.99 -10.29
C LYS A 153 15.32 4.31 -9.77
N GLN A 154 15.94 5.37 -10.26
CA GLN A 154 17.30 5.76 -9.89
C GLN A 154 17.38 6.23 -8.43
N ARG A 155 16.36 6.97 -7.97
CA ARG A 155 16.26 7.44 -6.59
C ARG A 155 16.13 6.27 -5.61
N ILE A 156 15.22 5.32 -5.88
CA ILE A 156 15.00 4.12 -5.05
C ILE A 156 16.28 3.29 -4.99
N GLU A 157 16.94 3.06 -6.14
CA GLU A 157 18.17 2.28 -6.20
C GLU A 157 19.33 2.95 -5.46
N ARG A 158 19.49 4.26 -5.64
CA ARG A 158 20.48 5.05 -4.90
C ARG A 158 20.24 4.96 -3.40
N GLN A 159 19.00 5.20 -2.95
CA GLN A 159 18.63 5.13 -1.53
C GLN A 159 18.93 3.75 -0.92
N TYR A 160 18.68 2.67 -1.67
CA TYR A 160 19.04 1.32 -1.22
C TYR A 160 20.53 1.21 -0.92
N PHE A 161 21.39 1.57 -1.86
CA PHE A 161 22.85 1.41 -1.70
C PHE A 161 23.48 2.41 -0.73
N THR A 162 23.04 3.67 -0.75
CA THR A 162 23.69 4.75 0.01
C THR A 162 23.15 4.88 1.42
N VAL A 163 21.91 4.43 1.70
CA VAL A 163 21.26 4.60 3.01
C VAL A 163 20.86 3.25 3.62
N ALA A 164 20.05 2.46 2.92
CA ALA A 164 19.48 1.23 3.50
C ALA A 164 20.58 0.18 3.79
N VAL A 165 21.48 -0.07 2.83
CA VAL A 165 22.56 -1.07 2.99
C VAL A 165 23.49 -0.76 4.17
N PRO A 166 23.99 0.48 4.37
CA PRO A 166 24.75 0.83 5.58
C PRO A 166 24.00 0.55 6.88
N ILE A 167 22.70 0.85 6.94
CA ILE A 167 21.86 0.58 8.11
C ILE A 167 21.72 -0.94 8.31
N MET A 168 21.36 -1.69 7.28
CA MET A 168 21.22 -3.15 7.35
C MET A 168 22.51 -3.84 7.78
N LYS A 169 23.68 -3.39 7.30
CA LYS A 169 24.99 -3.90 7.73
C LYS A 169 25.25 -3.65 9.21
N LYS A 170 24.87 -2.47 9.71
CA LYS A 170 25.00 -2.12 11.13
C LYS A 170 24.09 -2.97 12.02
N PHE A 171 22.90 -3.31 11.54
CA PHE A 171 21.89 -4.08 12.27
C PHE A 171 21.70 -5.50 11.69
N LYS A 172 22.80 -6.18 11.34
CA LYS A 172 22.84 -7.53 10.74
C LYS A 172 22.10 -8.64 11.49
N LYS A 173 21.70 -8.40 12.75
CA LYS A 173 20.85 -9.32 13.52
C LYS A 173 19.43 -9.38 12.95
N PHE A 174 18.94 -8.26 12.41
CA PHE A 174 17.57 -8.10 11.91
C PHE A 174 17.51 -8.18 10.38
N PHE A 175 18.60 -7.79 9.72
CA PHE A 175 18.67 -7.73 8.26
C PHE A 175 19.70 -8.72 7.71
N ASP A 176 19.32 -9.32 6.59
CA ASP A 176 20.14 -10.24 5.79
C ASP A 176 20.12 -9.72 4.36
N LEU A 177 21.24 -9.25 3.83
CA LEU A 177 21.32 -8.61 2.51
C LEU A 177 20.97 -9.55 1.34
N LYS A 178 20.96 -10.87 1.53
CA LYS A 178 20.47 -11.80 0.51
C LYS A 178 18.94 -11.78 0.43
N ARG A 179 18.28 -11.75 1.59
CA ARG A 179 16.81 -11.68 1.70
C ARG A 179 16.29 -10.26 1.49
N HIS A 180 16.97 -9.29 2.08
CA HIS A 180 16.69 -7.86 2.02
C HIS A 180 17.42 -7.22 0.83
N SER A 181 17.12 -7.74 -0.35
CA SER A 181 17.75 -7.38 -1.61
C SER A 181 17.21 -6.07 -2.20
N LEU A 182 17.87 -5.54 -3.24
CA LEU A 182 17.36 -4.41 -4.01
C LEU A 182 16.00 -4.72 -4.65
N SER A 183 15.77 -5.97 -5.07
CA SER A 183 14.49 -6.40 -5.65
C SER A 183 13.36 -6.26 -4.63
N LEU A 184 13.55 -6.77 -3.41
CA LEU A 184 12.58 -6.59 -2.33
C LEU A 184 12.41 -5.11 -1.96
N TYR A 185 13.48 -4.32 -1.96
CA TYR A 185 13.39 -2.88 -1.69
C TYR A 185 12.53 -2.14 -2.73
N LYS A 186 12.74 -2.44 -4.03
CA LYS A 186 11.91 -1.89 -5.12
C LYS A 186 10.45 -2.34 -4.99
N HIS A 187 10.20 -3.61 -4.65
CA HIS A 187 8.85 -4.14 -4.40
C HIS A 187 8.15 -3.41 -3.24
N MET A 188 8.84 -3.19 -2.11
CA MET A 188 8.24 -2.46 -0.99
C MET A 188 8.05 -0.96 -1.29
N ALA A 189 8.91 -0.35 -2.11
CA ALA A 189 8.73 1.04 -2.54
C ALA A 189 7.50 1.20 -3.44
N ALA A 190 7.37 0.31 -4.40
CA ALA A 190 6.18 0.14 -5.22
C ALA A 190 4.92 -0.07 -4.39
N PHE A 191 4.99 -0.90 -3.35
CA PHE A 191 3.88 -1.11 -2.43
C PHE A 191 3.51 0.16 -1.63
N ILE A 192 4.51 0.92 -1.15
CA ILE A 192 4.26 2.22 -0.51
C ILE A 192 3.54 3.18 -1.48
N MET A 193 4.02 3.30 -2.73
CA MET A 193 3.41 4.19 -3.73
C MET A 193 1.93 3.89 -3.94
N ALA A 194 1.58 2.61 -4.03
CA ALA A 194 0.22 2.18 -4.39
C ALA A 194 -0.73 2.00 -3.19
N TYR A 195 -0.22 1.75 -1.98
CA TYR A 195 -1.06 1.30 -0.85
C TYR A 195 -0.89 2.10 0.45
N SER A 196 0.06 3.03 0.52
CA SER A 196 0.24 3.83 1.73
C SER A 196 -0.73 5.01 1.82
N PHE A 197 -1.00 5.42 3.05
CA PHE A 197 -1.80 6.59 3.38
C PHE A 197 -0.94 7.65 4.05
N THR A 198 -1.29 8.91 3.82
CA THR A 198 -0.66 10.05 4.47
C THR A 198 -1.74 10.78 5.28
N GLU A 199 -1.46 11.02 6.56
CA GLU A 199 -2.33 11.81 7.43
C GLU A 199 -1.93 13.28 7.33
N ASP A 200 -2.80 14.12 6.76
CA ASP A 200 -2.59 15.57 6.73
C ASP A 200 -2.91 16.16 8.12
N SER A 201 -1.90 16.25 8.98
CA SER A 201 -2.05 16.81 10.32
C SER A 201 -1.36 18.16 10.47
N PRO A 202 -2.08 19.27 10.71
CA PRO A 202 -1.49 20.60 10.86
C PRO A 202 -0.64 20.74 12.14
N SER A 203 -0.79 19.84 13.12
CA SER A 203 -0.01 19.80 14.36
C SER A 203 1.33 19.06 14.22
N PHE A 204 1.54 18.33 13.12
CA PHE A 204 2.83 17.74 12.77
C PHE A 204 3.56 18.67 11.79
N HIS A 205 4.35 19.61 12.30
CA HIS A 205 5.30 20.40 11.52
C HIS A 205 6.49 19.57 10.98
N GLY A 206 6.25 18.35 10.51
CA GLY A 206 7.28 17.46 9.99
C GLY A 206 6.68 16.53 8.93
N ASN A 207 7.14 16.72 7.69
CA ASN A 207 6.97 15.90 6.48
C ASN A 207 5.91 14.81 6.59
N ASN A 208 4.79 14.96 5.89
CA ASN A 208 3.80 13.94 5.53
C ASN A 208 4.46 12.54 5.36
N VAL A 209 4.48 11.71 6.41
CA VAL A 209 5.11 10.39 6.40
C VAL A 209 4.04 9.35 6.04
N PRO A 210 4.24 8.54 4.99
CA PRO A 210 3.30 7.49 4.67
C PRO A 210 3.26 6.41 5.76
N VAL A 211 2.11 5.79 5.91
CA VAL A 211 1.88 4.61 6.76
C VAL A 211 1.07 3.58 5.99
N MET A 212 1.24 2.29 6.28
CA MET A 212 0.32 1.28 5.75
C MET A 212 -0.86 1.13 6.70
N VAL A 213 -2.07 1.06 6.13
CA VAL A 213 -3.32 0.97 6.89
C VAL A 213 -4.03 -0.33 6.48
N PRO A 214 -3.74 -1.46 7.16
CA PRO A 214 -4.37 -2.73 6.84
C PRO A 214 -5.89 -2.59 6.76
N MET A 215 -6.51 -3.27 5.80
CA MET A 215 -7.93 -3.19 5.43
C MET A 215 -8.31 -1.97 4.60
N ALA A 216 -7.81 -0.77 4.93
CA ALA A 216 -8.10 0.42 4.13
C ALA A 216 -7.47 0.37 2.75
N ASP A 217 -6.30 -0.22 2.66
CA ASP A 217 -5.54 -0.45 1.43
C ASP A 217 -6.07 -1.59 0.54
N ILE A 218 -7.11 -2.32 0.97
CA ILE A 218 -7.84 -3.30 0.14
C ILE A 218 -8.89 -2.63 -0.74
N LEU A 219 -9.37 -1.44 -0.38
CA LEU A 219 -10.40 -0.77 -1.15
C LEU A 219 -9.80 -0.23 -2.46
N ASN A 220 -10.43 -0.60 -3.57
CA ASN A 220 -10.09 -0.07 -4.88
C ASN A 220 -10.46 1.41 -5.00
N HIS A 221 -9.82 2.08 -5.94
CA HIS A 221 -10.14 3.45 -6.30
C HIS A 221 -11.22 3.54 -7.37
N HIS A 222 -12.04 4.57 -7.23
CA HIS A 222 -12.87 5.08 -8.31
C HIS A 222 -13.00 6.60 -8.14
N SER A 223 -12.99 7.37 -9.24
CA SER A 223 -13.19 8.82 -9.18
C SER A 223 -14.52 9.19 -8.49
N ASN A 224 -15.60 8.52 -8.87
CA ASN A 224 -16.89 8.52 -8.16
C ASN A 224 -16.91 7.53 -6.97
N ASN A 225 -16.02 7.72 -6.01
CA ASN A 225 -15.90 6.91 -4.80
C ASN A 225 -17.13 7.02 -3.88
N ASN A 226 -17.32 6.04 -3.02
CA ASN A 226 -18.45 5.96 -2.09
C ASN A 226 -18.04 5.72 -0.63
N ALA A 227 -16.74 5.79 -0.32
CA ALA A 227 -16.19 5.74 1.03
C ALA A 227 -14.95 6.63 1.18
N ARG A 228 -14.68 7.06 2.42
CA ARG A 228 -13.49 7.85 2.79
C ARG A 228 -12.89 7.36 4.10
N LEU A 229 -11.57 7.48 4.22
CA LEU A 229 -10.84 7.23 5.46
C LEU A 229 -10.81 8.48 6.32
N GLU A 230 -11.18 8.34 7.59
CA GLU A 230 -11.14 9.38 8.61
C GLU A 230 -10.09 9.04 9.67
N PHE A 231 -9.24 10.01 10.02
CA PHE A 231 -8.18 9.85 11.00
C PHE A 231 -8.66 10.33 12.38
N GLY A 232 -8.86 9.41 13.31
CA GLY A 232 -9.16 9.70 14.71
C GLY A 232 -7.91 9.61 15.60
N GLU A 233 -8.01 10.06 16.85
CA GLU A 233 -6.88 10.04 17.79
C GLU A 233 -6.40 8.62 18.11
N GLU A 234 -7.32 7.67 18.32
CA GLU A 234 -7.01 6.29 18.72
C GLU A 234 -7.12 5.28 17.57
N GLU A 235 -7.97 5.57 16.59
CA GLU A 235 -8.31 4.67 15.49
C GLU A 235 -8.63 5.44 14.21
N LEU A 236 -8.44 4.78 13.07
CA LEU A 236 -8.89 5.26 11.78
C LEU A 236 -10.22 4.59 11.44
N SER A 237 -11.15 5.31 10.83
CA SER A 237 -12.47 4.79 10.46
C SER A 237 -12.69 4.95 8.96
N MET A 238 -13.12 3.89 8.29
CA MET A 238 -13.62 3.99 6.92
C MET A 238 -15.14 4.18 6.98
N VAL A 239 -15.62 5.26 6.36
CA VAL A 239 -17.03 5.66 6.44
C VAL A 239 -17.58 5.81 5.02
N SER A 240 -18.79 5.31 4.80
CA SER A 240 -19.50 5.49 3.53
C SER A 240 -19.88 6.96 3.32
N THR A 241 -19.71 7.46 2.10
CA THR A 241 -20.06 8.84 1.71
C THR A 241 -21.37 8.90 0.92
N GLN A 242 -21.84 7.76 0.45
CA GLN A 242 -23.05 7.59 -0.36
C GLN A 242 -23.79 6.32 0.05
N HIS A 243 -25.01 6.15 -0.45
CA HIS A 243 -25.74 4.89 -0.30
C HIS A 243 -25.10 3.80 -1.17
N ILE A 244 -24.80 2.64 -0.61
CA ILE A 244 -24.21 1.51 -1.33
C ILE A 244 -25.22 0.36 -1.29
N LEU A 245 -25.71 -0.05 -2.46
CA LEU A 245 -26.63 -1.18 -2.57
C LEU A 245 -25.91 -2.49 -2.28
N LYS A 246 -26.64 -3.46 -1.74
CA LYS A 246 -26.18 -4.84 -1.61
C LYS A 246 -25.57 -5.36 -2.92
N GLY A 247 -24.37 -5.91 -2.83
CA GLY A 247 -23.56 -6.40 -3.94
C GLY A 247 -22.70 -5.33 -4.62
N GLY A 248 -22.85 -4.05 -4.24
CA GLY A 248 -21.99 -2.97 -4.69
C GLY A 248 -20.62 -3.03 -4.02
N GLU A 249 -19.57 -2.70 -4.79
CA GLU A 249 -18.22 -2.54 -4.26
C GLU A 249 -18.08 -1.17 -3.56
N VAL A 250 -17.32 -1.20 -2.48
CA VAL A 250 -16.92 -0.02 -1.72
C VAL A 250 -15.62 0.50 -2.33
N PHE A 251 -15.68 1.71 -2.87
CA PHE A 251 -14.56 2.40 -3.48
C PHE A 251 -14.08 3.52 -2.58
N ASN A 252 -12.77 3.54 -2.35
CA ASN A 252 -12.09 4.66 -1.71
C ASN A 252 -11.61 5.67 -2.78
N THR A 253 -11.09 6.81 -2.33
CA THR A 253 -10.36 7.75 -3.20
C THR A 253 -8.86 7.70 -2.92
N TYR A 254 -8.05 7.68 -3.97
CA TYR A 254 -6.60 7.86 -3.89
C TYR A 254 -6.21 9.35 -4.07
N GLY A 255 -7.21 10.23 -4.22
CA GLY A 255 -7.04 11.64 -4.54
C GLY A 255 -7.59 11.99 -5.92
N GLN A 256 -7.40 13.25 -6.31
CA GLN A 256 -7.72 13.73 -7.65
C GLN A 256 -6.49 13.53 -8.54
N LEU A 257 -6.39 12.34 -9.13
CA LEU A 257 -5.19 11.91 -9.88
C LEU A 257 -5.49 11.74 -11.37
N ALA A 258 -4.59 12.28 -12.18
CA ALA A 258 -4.55 12.03 -13.62
C ALA A 258 -4.07 10.62 -13.94
N ASN A 259 -4.36 10.14 -15.15
CA ASN A 259 -4.04 8.77 -15.56
C ASN A 259 -2.53 8.49 -15.57
N CYS A 260 -1.69 9.49 -15.86
CA CYS A 260 -0.23 9.37 -15.74
C CYS A 260 0.20 9.03 -14.31
N HIS A 261 -0.34 9.74 -13.31
CA HIS A 261 -0.04 9.51 -11.90
C HIS A 261 -0.62 8.19 -11.39
N LEU A 262 -1.83 7.82 -11.83
CA LEU A 262 -2.43 6.51 -11.53
C LEU A 262 -1.54 5.39 -12.07
N LEU A 263 -1.07 5.50 -13.31
CA LEU A 263 -0.21 4.49 -13.91
C LEU A 263 1.15 4.42 -13.22
N GLN A 264 1.79 5.57 -12.98
CA GLN A 264 3.09 5.64 -12.31
C GLN A 264 3.05 5.05 -10.90
N SER A 265 2.06 5.44 -10.09
CA SER A 265 2.03 5.11 -8.65
C SER A 265 1.25 3.85 -8.32
N TYR A 266 0.25 3.48 -9.13
CA TYR A 266 -0.68 2.37 -8.83
C TYR A 266 -0.73 1.30 -9.92
N GLY A 267 -0.08 1.51 -11.07
CA GLY A 267 -0.03 0.53 -12.16
C GLY A 267 -1.35 0.31 -12.90
N PHE A 268 -2.29 1.26 -12.82
CA PHE A 268 -3.53 1.21 -13.59
C PHE A 268 -3.90 2.60 -14.12
N VAL A 269 -4.82 2.63 -15.08
CA VAL A 269 -5.48 3.86 -15.54
C VAL A 269 -6.98 3.70 -15.36
N GLU A 270 -7.67 4.79 -15.05
CA GLU A 270 -9.13 4.79 -15.06
C GLU A 270 -9.60 4.94 -16.53
N GLY A 271 -10.74 4.32 -16.87
CA GLY A 271 -11.29 4.29 -18.24
C GLY A 271 -11.55 5.70 -18.81
N PRO A 272 -12.11 5.83 -20.03
CA PRO A 272 -11.99 7.03 -20.88
C PRO A 272 -12.47 8.36 -20.26
N ASP A 273 -13.17 8.32 -19.12
CA ASP A 273 -13.79 9.46 -18.46
C ASP A 273 -13.18 9.75 -17.07
N ASN A 274 -11.86 9.59 -16.86
CA ASN A 274 -11.22 10.10 -15.64
C ASN A 274 -11.38 11.64 -15.58
N PRO A 275 -12.21 12.18 -14.67
CA PRO A 275 -12.51 13.63 -14.66
C PRO A 275 -11.34 14.47 -14.14
N ASN A 276 -10.32 13.83 -13.57
CA ASN A 276 -9.12 14.47 -13.03
C ASN A 276 -7.92 14.31 -13.98
N ASP A 277 -8.13 13.82 -15.21
CA ASP A 277 -7.05 13.66 -16.17
C ASP A 277 -6.46 15.02 -16.60
N THR A 278 -5.14 15.07 -16.69
CA THR A 278 -4.40 16.31 -16.99
C THR A 278 -3.21 16.02 -17.89
N VAL A 279 -2.78 17.04 -18.63
CA VAL A 279 -1.57 17.01 -19.46
C VAL A 279 -0.69 18.21 -19.12
N SER A 280 0.61 17.99 -19.03
CA SER A 280 1.60 19.06 -18.90
C SER A 280 1.93 19.62 -20.29
N LEU A 281 2.01 20.95 -20.41
CA LEU A 281 2.30 21.67 -21.66
C LEU A 281 3.70 22.29 -21.64
#